data_AF-A0A927MCY5-F1
#
_entry.id   AF-A0A927MCY5-F1
#
_cell.length_a   1.000
_cell.length_b   1.000
_cell.length_c   1.000
_cell.angle_alpha   90.00
_cell.angle_beta   90.00
_cell.angle_gamma   90.00
#
_symmetry.space_group_name_H-M   'P 1'
#
loop_
_entity.id
_entity.type
_entity.pdbx_description
1 polymer ?
#
loop_
_entity_poly.entity_id
_entity_poly.type
_entity_poly.pdbx_seq_one_letter_code
_entity_poly.pdbx_strand_id
1 'polypeptide(L)' 'MSELLLDLARRQPAGSAVGIPLVCSVHPLMIEAAVSQSFDDGAPQPVDATSNQVYRPVGYQGG' A
#
# COMPACT_ATOMS: atom_id res chain seq x y z
N MET A 1 -5.31 -13.33 0.41
CA MET A 1 -4.59 -12.03 0.44
C MET A 1 -3.95 -11.73 1.81
N SER A 2 -4.54 -12.15 2.94
CA SER A 2 -3.96 -11.95 4.29
C SER A 2 -2.80 -12.89 4.66
N GLU A 3 -2.71 -14.07 4.05
CA GLU A 3 -1.71 -15.09 4.41
C GLU A 3 -0.26 -14.64 4.13
N LEU A 4 -0.04 -13.77 3.14
CA LEU A 4 1.29 -13.29 2.76
C LEU A 4 1.86 -12.32 3.81
N LEU A 5 1.02 -11.41 4.34
CA LEU A 5 1.40 -10.52 5.44
C LEU A 5 1.68 -11.31 6.72
N LEU A 6 0.90 -12.35 6.98
CA LEU A 6 1.09 -13.22 8.15
C LEU A 6 2.35 -14.08 8.04
N ASP A 7 2.71 -14.53 6.85
CA ASP A 7 3.95 -15.28 6.58
C ASP A 7 5.18 -14.39 6.80
N LEU A 8 5.16 -13.14 6.32
CA LEU A 8 6.24 -12.18 6.56
C LEU A 8 6.40 -11.86 8.04
N ALA A 9 5.29 -11.59 8.74
CA ALA A 9 5.30 -11.32 10.18
C ALA A 9 5.89 -12.47 11.01
N ARG A 10 5.82 -13.72 10.52
CA ARG A 10 6.45 -14.89 11.16
C ARG A 10 7.94 -15.04 10.83
N ARG A 11 8.35 -14.66 9.61
CA ARG A 11 9.74 -14.82 9.13
C ARG A 11 10.68 -13.72 9.62
N GLN A 12 10.17 -12.50 9.82
CA GLN A 12 10.99 -11.36 10.28
C GLN A 12 11.61 -11.61 11.67
N PRO A 13 10.87 -12.08 12.70
CA PRO A 13 11.46 -12.41 14.00
C PRO A 13 12.41 -13.61 13.97
N ALA A 14 12.29 -14.48 12.96
CA ALA A 14 13.18 -15.63 12.75
C ALA A 14 14.53 -15.25 12.10
N GLY A 15 14.80 -13.95 11.90
CA GLY A 15 16.05 -13.44 11.33
C GLY A 15 16.08 -13.39 9.80
N SER A 16 14.95 -13.64 9.14
CA SER A 16 14.87 -13.53 7.68
C SER A 16 14.64 -12.07 7.26
N ALA A 17 15.54 -11.52 6.45
CA ALA A 17 15.45 -10.14 5.93
C ALA A 17 14.43 -10.04 4.78
N VAL A 18 13.16 -10.27 5.10
CA VAL A 18 12.03 -10.23 4.16
C VAL A 18 11.10 -9.07 4.46
N GLY A 19 10.51 -8.47 3.42
CA GLY A 19 9.57 -7.35 3.52
C GLY A 19 8.80 -7.14 2.22
N ILE A 20 7.80 -6.26 2.27
CA ILE A 20 7.04 -5.81 1.10
C ILE A 20 7.16 -4.29 0.98
N PRO A 21 7.40 -3.74 -0.22
CA PRO A 21 7.37 -2.30 -0.44
C PRO A 21 5.96 -1.74 -0.22
N LEU A 22 5.83 -0.73 0.64
CA LEU A 22 4.57 -0.03 0.91
C LEU A 22 4.56 1.34 0.23
N VAL A 23 3.56 1.59 -0.64
CA VAL A 23 3.39 2.88 -1.30
C VAL A 23 2.34 3.70 -0.57
N CYS A 24 2.76 4.82 0.04
CA CYS A 24 1.91 5.72 0.80
C CYS A 24 1.53 6.97 0.00
N SER A 25 0.76 6.82 -1.09
CA SER A 25 0.41 7.93 -1.99
C SER A 25 -0.99 7.76 -2.57
N VAL A 26 -1.64 8.89 -2.85
CA VAL A 26 -2.93 8.97 -3.54
C VAL A 26 -2.80 9.50 -4.97
N HIS A 27 -1.57 9.86 -5.39
CA HIS A 27 -1.37 10.38 -6.74
C HIS A 27 -1.51 9.25 -7.76
N PRO A 28 -2.43 9.35 -8.75
CA PRO A 28 -2.71 8.24 -9.68
C PRO A 28 -1.46 7.70 -10.36
N LEU A 29 -0.57 8.57 -10.84
CA LEU A 29 0.69 8.14 -11.47
C LEU A 29 1.61 7.32 -10.55
N MET A 30 1.59 7.57 -9.23
CA MET A 30 2.39 6.80 -8.28
C MET A 30 1.79 5.41 -8.05
N ILE A 31 0.46 5.32 -8.05
CA ILE A 31 -0.25 4.04 -7.93
C ILE A 31 -0.02 3.22 -9.20
N GLU A 32 -0.15 3.80 -10.38
CA GLU A 32 0.09 3.12 -11.66
C GLU A 32 1.53 2.60 -11.78
N ALA A 33 2.52 3.41 -11.39
CA ALA A 33 3.91 3.00 -11.38
C ALA A 33 4.15 1.85 -10.39
N ALA A 34 3.58 1.92 -9.19
CA ALA A 34 3.71 0.88 -8.18
C ALA A 34 3.05 -0.43 -8.62
N VAL A 35 1.88 -0.37 -9.24
CA VAL A 35 1.18 -1.53 -9.79
C VAL A 35 2.00 -2.15 -10.92
N SER A 36 2.52 -1.34 -11.86
CA SER A 36 3.36 -1.83 -12.95
C SER A 36 4.61 -2.54 -12.44
N GLN A 37 5.31 -1.93 -11.49
CA GLN A 37 6.48 -2.51 -10.84
C GLN A 37 6.16 -3.83 -10.13
N SER A 38 4.99 -3.93 -9.49
CA SER A 38 4.55 -5.15 -8.80
C SER A 38 4.31 -6.35 -9.74
N PHE A 39 3.87 -6.07 -10.97
CA PHE A 39 3.73 -7.09 -12.01
C PHE A 39 5.09 -7.57 -12.49
N ASP A 40 6.04 -6.67 -12.70
CA ASP A 40 7.40 -7.01 -13.12
C ASP A 40 8.16 -7.80 -12.04
N ASP A 41 7.98 -7.41 -10.77
CA ASP A 41 8.63 -8.05 -9.62
C ASP A 41 7.93 -9.34 -9.17
N GLY A 42 6.74 -9.66 -9.71
CA GLY A 42 5.93 -10.80 -9.31
C GLY A 42 5.52 -10.77 -7.83
N ALA A 43 5.48 -9.58 -7.23
CA ALA A 43 5.35 -9.36 -5.80
C ALA A 43 4.11 -8.50 -5.50
N PRO A 44 3.44 -8.70 -4.36
CA PRO A 44 2.28 -7.90 -3.99
C PRO A 44 2.65 -6.45 -3.66
N GLN A 45 1.81 -5.50 -4.10
CA GLN A 45 1.98 -4.07 -3.83
C GLN A 45 0.86 -3.52 -2.94
N PRO A 46 1.08 -3.42 -1.62
CA PRO A 46 0.18 -2.70 -0.73
C PRO A 46 0.26 -1.20 -1.03
N VAL A 47 -0.91 -0.57 -1.06
CA VAL A 47 -1.10 0.87 -1.19
C VAL A 47 -1.88 1.33 0.04
N ASP A 48 -1.36 2.34 0.72
CA ASP A 48 -2.02 2.97 1.86
C ASP A 48 -2.01 4.49 1.70
N ALA A 49 -2.91 5.18 2.38
CA ALA A 49 -2.97 6.63 2.37
C ALA A 49 -3.40 7.13 3.75
N THR A 50 -2.77 8.21 4.22
CA THR A 50 -3.19 8.82 5.48
C THR A 50 -4.62 9.37 5.33
N SER A 51 -5.43 9.32 6.39
CA SER A 51 -6.84 9.78 6.37
C SER A 51 -7.02 11.19 5.81
N ASN A 52 -5.99 12.05 5.96
CA ASN A 52 -5.96 13.41 5.44
C ASN A 52 -5.79 13.49 3.90
N GLN A 53 -5.18 12.47 3.28
CA GLN A 53 -5.02 12.35 1.82
C GLN A 53 -6.23 11.71 1.13
N VAL A 54 -7.11 11.06 1.91
CA VAL A 54 -8.36 10.44 1.45
C VAL A 54 -9.58 11.31 1.79
N TYR A 55 -9.39 12.42 2.51
CA TYR A 55 -10.47 13.31 2.94
C TYR A 55 -11.17 13.94 1.72
N ARG A 56 -12.42 13.53 1.48
CA ARG A 56 -13.35 14.28 0.63
C ARG A 56 -13.77 15.52 1.42
N PRO A 57 -13.45 16.76 1.00
CA PRO A 57 -14.06 17.92 1.64
C PRO A 57 -15.56 17.79 1.48
N VAL A 58 -16.25 17.55 2.60
CA VAL A 58 -17.70 17.73 2.68
C VAL A 58 -17.95 19.19 2.35
N GLY A 59 -18.46 19.44 1.14
CA GLY A 59 -18.76 20.78 0.68
C GLY A 59 -19.72 21.43 1.65
N TYR A 60 -19.35 22.59 2.19
CA TYR A 60 -20.21 23.50 2.93
C TYR A 60 -21.23 24.18 1.99
N GLN A 61 -21.93 23.39 1.18
CA GLN A 61 -23.20 23.82 0.64
C GLN A 61 -24.23 23.52 1.73
N GLY A 62 -24.47 24.53 2.56
CA GLY A 62 -25.65 24.58 3.40
C GLY A 62 -26.90 24.39 2.55
N GLY A 63 -27.77 23.51 3.01
CA GLY A 63 -29.20 23.53 2.71
C GLY A 63 -29.94 24.04 3.94
#